data_AF-A0A377J4E0-F1
#
_entry.id   AF-A0A377J4E0-F1
#
_cell.length_a   1.000
_cell.length_b   1.000
_cell.length_c   1.000
_cell.angle_alpha   90.00
_cell.angle_beta   90.00
_cell.angle_gamma   90.00
#
_symmetry.space_group_name_H-M   'P 1'
#
loop_
_entity.id
_entity.type
_entity.pdbx_description
1 polymer ?
#
loop_
_entity_poly.entity_id
_entity_poly.type
_entity_poly.pdbx_seq_one_letter_code
_entity_poly.pdbx_strand_id
1 'polypeptide(L)'
;MFETEQLIIIDGVEILTRGVDYWSLGVFILIFVASIAVYFLPSLIAILRHHRDRFLILIINVFFGWSVLGWFMALIWSFMRR
;
A
#
# COMPACT_ATOMS: atom_id res chain seq x y z
N MET A 1 -3.25 4.76 19.11
CA MET A 1 -2.20 5.35 18.24
C MET A 1 -2.76 6.42 17.29
N PHE A 2 -4.06 6.43 16.98
CA PHE A 2 -4.73 7.46 16.16
C PHE A 2 -5.77 8.28 16.96
N GLU A 3 -5.51 8.51 18.24
CA GLU A 3 -6.44 9.24 19.10
C GLU A 3 -5.76 10.51 19.60
N THR A 4 -6.34 11.67 19.32
CA THR A 4 -5.93 12.94 19.92
C THR A 4 -6.72 13.18 21.20
N GLU A 5 -6.00 13.61 22.23
CA GLU A 5 -6.61 14.12 23.44
C GLU A 5 -6.73 15.64 23.28
N GLN A 6 -7.95 16.14 23.24
CA GLN A 6 -8.23 17.57 23.26
C GLN A 6 -8.74 17.96 24.64
N LEU A 7 -8.04 18.91 25.25
CA LEU A 7 -8.46 19.58 26.48
C LEU A 7 -9.43 20.69 26.13
N ILE A 8 -10.67 20.55 26.58
CA ILE A 8 -11.69 21.61 26.50
C ILE A 8 -11.96 22.06 27.93
N ILE A 9 -11.80 23.36 28.21
CA ILE A 9 -12.10 23.95 29.51
C ILE A 9 -13.46 24.62 29.43
N ILE A 10 -14.42 24.12 30.22
CA ILE A 10 -15.77 24.71 30.37
C ILE A 10 -15.96 25.00 31.85
N ASP A 11 -16.21 26.28 32.20
CA ASP A 11 -16.46 26.73 33.58
C ASP A 11 -15.38 26.32 34.61
N GLY A 12 -14.12 26.22 34.18
CA GLY A 12 -13.00 25.82 35.04
C GLY A 12 -12.88 24.31 35.28
N VAL A 13 -13.73 23.50 34.63
CA VAL A 13 -13.59 22.04 34.58
C VAL A 13 -12.81 21.65 33.33
N GLU A 14 -11.75 20.86 33.49
CA GLU A 14 -10.96 20.29 32.39
C GLU A 14 -11.65 19.03 31.87
N ILE A 15 -12.15 19.07 30.63
CA ILE A 15 -12.75 17.92 29.96
C ILE A 15 -11.76 17.39 28.93
N LEU A 16 -11.24 16.19 29.18
CA LEU A 16 -10.43 15.43 28.24
C LEU A 16 -11.36 14.72 27.25
N THR A 17 -11.47 15.26 26.05
CA THR A 17 -12.22 14.62 24.96
C THR A 17 -11.25 13.86 24.07
N ARG A 18 -11.46 12.56 23.93
CA ARG A 18 -10.63 11.69 23.08
C ARG A 18 -11.29 11.55 21.71
N GLY A 19 -10.66 12.11 20.68
CA GLY A 19 -11.14 12.13 19.31
C GLY A 19 -10.33 11.21 18.40
N VAL A 20 -10.94 10.77 17.30
CA VAL A 20 -10.22 10.00 16.27
C VAL A 20 -9.50 10.95 15.32
N ASP A 21 -8.24 10.67 15.02
CA ASP A 21 -7.40 11.49 14.17
C ASP A 21 -7.65 11.21 12.69
N TYR A 22 -8.68 11.84 12.13
CA TYR A 22 -9.05 11.63 10.73
C TYR A 22 -7.94 12.00 9.73
N TRP A 23 -7.10 12.96 10.08
CA TRP A 23 -5.96 13.35 9.24
C TRP A 23 -4.94 12.21 9.08
N SER A 24 -4.52 11.60 10.20
CA SER A 24 -3.54 10.51 10.17
C SER A 24 -4.15 9.22 9.61
N LEU A 25 -5.44 8.98 9.82
CA LEU A 25 -6.19 7.93 9.13
C LEU A 25 -6.20 8.15 7.61
N GLY A 26 -6.45 9.38 7.15
CA GLY A 26 -6.44 9.72 5.72
C GLY A 26 -5.07 9.50 5.08
N VAL A 27 -4.00 9.95 5.74
CA VAL A 27 -2.62 9.72 5.28
C VAL A 27 -2.28 8.24 5.25
N PHE A 28 -2.69 7.48 6.27
CA PHE A 28 -2.46 6.04 6.33
C PHE A 28 -3.16 5.30 5.18
N ILE A 29 -4.43 5.63 4.92
CA ILE A 29 -5.20 5.07 3.78
C ILE A 29 -4.53 5.43 2.45
N LEU A 30 -4.09 6.68 2.28
CA LEU A 30 -3.41 7.12 1.06
C LEU A 30 -2.12 6.33 0.80
N ILE A 31 -1.26 6.19 1.82
CA ILE A 31 -0.02 5.43 1.74
C ILE A 31 -0.31 3.97 1.43
N PHE A 32 -1.32 3.39 2.08
CA PHE A 32 -1.73 2.00 1.85
C PHE A 32 -2.18 1.75 0.41
N VAL A 33 -3.05 2.61 -0.12
CA VAL A 33 -3.53 2.52 -1.52
C VAL A 33 -2.38 2.70 -2.50
N ALA A 34 -1.50 3.69 -2.29
CA ALA A 34 -0.32 3.90 -3.12
C ALA A 34 0.62 2.69 -3.11
N SER A 35 0.81 2.08 -1.93
CA SER A 35 1.67 0.89 -1.78
C SER A 35 1.12 -0.30 -2.54
N ILE A 36 -0.21 -0.52 -2.51
CA ILE A 36 -0.88 -1.57 -3.30
C ILE A 36 -0.69 -1.28 -4.81
N ALA A 37 -0.89 -0.05 -5.25
CA ALA A 37 -0.73 0.31 -6.67
C ALA A 37 0.69 0.02 -7.17
N VAL A 38 1.72 0.35 -6.39
CA VAL A 38 3.13 0.05 -6.71
C VAL A 38 3.39 -1.47 -6.65
N TYR A 39 2.80 -2.17 -5.69
CA TYR A 39 2.96 -3.62 -5.58
C TYR A 39 2.48 -4.36 -6.84
N PHE A 40 1.37 -3.93 -7.43
CA PHE A 40 0.79 -4.55 -8.63
C PHE A 40 1.39 -4.07 -9.97
N LEU A 41 2.31 -3.10 -9.96
CA LEU A 41 2.93 -2.55 -11.17
C LEU A 41 3.53 -3.61 -12.11
N PRO A 42 4.36 -4.59 -11.67
CA PRO A 42 4.94 -5.59 -12.57
C PRO A 42 3.88 -6.53 -13.17
N SER A 43 2.83 -6.88 -12.41
CA SER A 43 1.70 -7.65 -12.93
C SER A 43 0.92 -6.86 -14.00
N LEU A 44 0.73 -5.57 -13.79
CA LEU A 44 0.04 -4.70 -14.75
C LEU A 44 0.81 -4.57 -16.06
N ILE A 45 2.14 -4.39 -16.00
CA ILE A 45 3.03 -4.33 -17.17
C ILE A 45 2.97 -5.65 -17.97
N ALA A 46 2.95 -6.79 -17.29
CA ALA A 46 2.83 -8.10 -17.93
C ALA A 46 1.49 -8.32 -18.64
N ILE A 47 0.39 -7.78 -18.07
CA ILE A 47 -0.96 -7.80 -18.67
C ILE A 47 -1.03 -6.94 -19.93
N LEU A 48 -0.55 -5.69 -19.84
CA LEU A 48 -0.53 -4.75 -20.97
C LEU A 48 0.32 -5.26 -22.15
N ARG A 49 1.38 -6.03 -21.91
CA ARG A 49 2.25 -6.60 -22.96
C ARG A 49 1.75 -7.90 -23.59
N HIS A 50 0.58 -8.41 -23.20
CA HIS A 50 -0.03 -9.61 -23.76
C HIS A 50 0.88 -10.87 -23.77
N HIS A 51 1.87 -10.96 -22.87
CA HIS A 51 2.78 -12.11 -22.79
C HIS A 51 2.03 -13.41 -22.48
N ARG A 52 2.55 -14.56 -22.92
CA ARG A 52 1.95 -15.87 -22.64
C ARG A 52 2.10 -16.27 -21.16
N ASP A 53 3.16 -15.77 -20.51
CA ASP A 53 3.55 -16.13 -19.14
C ASP A 53 3.00 -15.17 -18.06
N ARG A 54 1.91 -14.43 -18.34
CA ARG A 54 1.33 -13.48 -17.36
C ARG A 54 1.00 -14.13 -16.04
N PHE A 55 0.57 -15.39 -16.09
CA PHE A 55 0.19 -16.17 -14.92
C PHE A 55 1.39 -16.45 -14.01
N LEU A 56 2.57 -16.69 -14.57
CA LEU A 56 3.80 -16.91 -13.81
C LEU A 56 4.27 -15.63 -13.11
N ILE A 57 4.23 -14.50 -13.82
CA ILE A 57 4.60 -13.19 -13.27
C ILE A 57 3.64 -12.78 -12.14
N LEU A 58 2.35 -13.11 -12.27
CA LEU A 58 1.35 -12.85 -11.23
C LEU A 58 1.61 -13.71 -9.98
N ILE A 59 1.90 -15.00 -10.15
CA ILE A 59 2.24 -15.90 -9.04
C ILE A 59 3.51 -15.42 -8.31
N ILE A 60 4.56 -15.06 -9.04
CA ILE A 60 5.81 -14.56 -8.43
C ILE A 60 5.55 -13.22 -7.72
N ASN A 61 4.78 -12.32 -8.32
CA ASN A 61 4.47 -11.05 -7.67
C ASN A 61 3.64 -11.23 -6.38
N VAL A 62 2.71 -12.20 -6.33
CA VAL A 62 1.89 -12.44 -5.13
C VAL A 62 2.65 -13.21 -4.05
N PHE A 63 3.39 -14.27 -4.41
CA PHE A 63 4.09 -15.12 -3.44
C PHE A 63 5.44 -14.56 -2.99
N PHE A 64 6.09 -13.77 -3.85
CA PHE A 64 7.45 -13.28 -3.63
C PHE A 64 7.55 -11.75 -3.70
N GLY A 65 6.51 -11.01 -4.12
CA GLY A 65 6.54 -9.54 -4.17
C GLY A 65 6.63 -8.87 -2.81
N TRP A 66 6.34 -9.58 -1.71
CA TRP A 66 6.63 -9.11 -0.35
C TRP A 66 8.14 -9.02 -0.05
N SER A 67 8.96 -9.70 -0.86
CA SER A 67 10.41 -9.54 -0.86
C SER A 67 10.81 -8.60 -2.00
N VAL A 68 11.64 -7.59 -1.70
CA VAL A 68 12.16 -6.64 -2.71
C VAL A 68 12.80 -7.41 -3.88
N LEU A 69 13.51 -8.50 -3.59
CA LEU A 69 14.13 -9.38 -4.60
C LEU A 69 13.11 -10.06 -5.53
N GLY A 70 12.00 -10.56 -4.98
CA GLY A 70 10.93 -11.17 -5.77
C GLY A 70 10.19 -10.17 -6.65
N TRP A 71 10.02 -8.95 -6.16
CA TRP A 71 9.46 -7.85 -6.95
C TRP A 71 10.37 -7.47 -8.13
N PHE A 72 11.69 -7.37 -7.90
CA PHE A 72 12.68 -7.15 -8.97
C PHE A 72 12.75 -8.32 -9.96
N MET A 73 12.68 -9.57 -9.50
CA MET A 73 12.63 -10.73 -10.40
C MET A 73 11.38 -10.71 -11.29
N ALA A 74 10.21 -10.41 -10.74
CA ALA A 74 8.97 -10.25 -11.51
C ALA A 74 9.08 -9.12 -12.53
N LEU A 75 9.70 -7.99 -12.14
CA LEU A 75 9.95 -6.85 -13.01
C LEU A 75 10.89 -7.26 -14.17
N ILE A 76 12.06 -7.83 -13.87
CA ILE A 76 13.04 -8.26 -14.87
C ILE A 76 12.41 -9.28 -15.83
N TRP A 77 11.65 -10.24 -15.32
CA TRP A 77 10.95 -11.21 -16.16
C TRP A 77 9.88 -10.55 -17.05
N SER A 78 9.16 -9.54 -16.56
CA SER A 78 8.22 -8.77 -17.39
C SER A 78 8.88 -8.06 -18.58
N PHE A 79 10.19 -7.77 -18.47
CA PHE A 79 10.99 -7.19 -19.56
C PHE A 79 11.73 -8.23 -20.40
N MET A 80 11.99 -9.43 -19.88
CA MET A 80 12.72 -10.49 -20.57
C MET A 80 11.80 -11.23 -21.53
N ARG A 81 11.78 -10.76 -22.78
CA ARG A 81 11.03 -11.34 -23.91
C ARG A 81 11.74 -12.61 -24.40
N ARG A 82 11.07 -13.77 -24.30
CA ARG A 82 11.34 -14.94 -25.16
C ARG A 82 10.13 -15.21 -26.04
#